data_AF-A0A6B2T2T2-F1
#
_entry.id   AF-A0A6B2T2T2-F1
#
_cell.length_a   1.000
_cell.length_b   1.000
_cell.length_c   1.000
_cell.angle_alpha   90.00
_cell.angle_beta   90.00
_cell.angle_gamma   90.00
#
_symmetry.space_group_name_H-M   'P 1'
#
loop_
_entity.id
_entity.type
_entity.pdbx_description
1 polymer ?
#
loop_
_entity_poly.entity_id
_entity_poly.type
_entity_poly.pdbx_seq_one_letter_code
_entity_poly.pdbx_strand_id
1 'polypeptide(L)'
;LAALTWARPGPAARWLTGEALAEVSVRLQDTTMRPGGPGQRPGEFRARAALARHAADLRVLEQAAEVRFQRLHAPFLDNQVVRACRALPEALRVQPGARASILRTVLEGAGVAELPSGWGAPSHASNAAAARTGLRMAVDDLIALFDTPLLAQAGLVEARVVRKALRSAAEGAPLPLDGLADLVSTELWLRRLLSRRGTCWTGTPARQRAVPTGTVVPQRGALGAGR
;
A
#
# COMPACT_ATOMS: atom_id res chain seq x y z
N LEU A 1 3.79 6.87 19.41
CA LEU A 1 2.41 6.96 19.93
C LEU A 1 1.66 5.66 19.63
N ALA A 2 1.33 4.88 20.66
CA ALA A 2 0.45 3.72 20.53
C ALA A 2 -0.97 4.21 20.17
N ALA A 3 -1.57 3.63 19.13
CA ALA A 3 -2.90 3.98 18.69
C ALA A 3 -3.92 3.13 19.47
N LEU A 4 -4.73 3.75 20.34
CA LEU A 4 -5.92 3.09 20.91
C LEU A 4 -7.07 3.05 19.89
N THR A 5 -6.76 2.72 18.63
CA THR A 5 -7.76 2.64 17.55
C THR A 5 -7.55 1.38 16.73
N TRP A 6 -8.61 0.58 16.64
CA TRP A 6 -8.63 -0.66 15.86
C TRP A 6 -8.63 -0.36 14.35
N ALA A 7 -9.35 0.68 13.96
CA ALA A 7 -9.34 1.28 12.63
C ALA A 7 -9.00 2.78 12.73
N ARG A 8 -8.23 3.29 11.77
CA ARG A 8 -8.01 4.73 11.59
C ARG A 8 -8.71 5.16 10.31
N PRO A 9 -9.24 6.40 10.24
CA PRO A 9 -9.64 6.96 8.96
C PRO A 9 -8.51 6.82 7.94
N GLY A 10 -8.86 6.54 6.68
CA GLY A 10 -7.88 6.47 5.60
C GLY A 10 -7.08 7.77 5.49
N PRO A 11 -5.85 7.72 4.94
CA PRO A 11 -4.97 8.88 4.92
C PRO A 11 -5.55 10.07 4.14
N ALA A 12 -6.43 9.80 3.16
CA ALA A 12 -7.13 10.82 2.38
C ALA A 12 -8.32 11.49 3.11
N ALA A 13 -8.83 10.88 4.19
CA ALA A 13 -10.11 11.27 4.82
C ALA A 13 -10.16 12.75 5.23
N ARG A 14 -9.02 13.34 5.58
CA ARG A 14 -8.94 14.74 6.03
C ARG A 14 -9.19 15.78 4.93
N TRP A 15 -9.17 15.37 3.67
CA TRP A 15 -9.39 16.24 2.51
C TRP A 15 -10.74 16.00 1.83
N LEU A 16 -11.51 15.01 2.34
CA LEU A 16 -12.86 14.79 1.90
C LEU A 16 -13.79 15.88 2.45
N THR A 17 -14.82 16.21 1.70
CA THR A 17 -15.90 17.10 2.16
C THR A 17 -16.70 16.46 3.29
N GLY A 18 -17.47 17.28 4.01
CA GLY A 18 -18.36 16.80 5.07
C GLY A 18 -19.39 15.80 4.54
N GLU A 19 -19.96 16.07 3.36
CA GLU A 19 -20.93 15.18 2.70
C GLU A 19 -20.27 13.85 2.31
N ALA A 20 -19.07 13.88 1.74
CA ALA A 20 -18.34 12.66 1.37
C ALA A 20 -17.98 11.82 2.59
N LEU A 21 -17.60 12.45 3.71
CA LEU A 21 -17.36 11.75 4.98
C LEU A 21 -18.63 11.13 5.56
N ALA A 22 -19.77 11.83 5.47
CA ALA A 22 -21.06 11.29 5.89
C ALA A 22 -21.44 10.05 5.08
N GLU A 23 -21.30 10.10 3.76
CA GLU A 23 -21.57 8.97 2.87
C GLU A 23 -20.65 7.77 3.16
N VAL A 24 -19.35 8.02 3.39
CA VAL A 24 -18.42 6.97 3.82
C VAL A 24 -18.84 6.37 5.16
N SER A 25 -19.28 7.20 6.11
CA SER A 25 -19.74 6.73 7.43
C SER A 25 -20.94 5.79 7.30
N VAL A 26 -21.93 6.14 6.46
CA VAL A 26 -23.11 5.29 6.20
C VAL A 26 -22.67 3.94 5.63
N ARG A 27 -21.82 3.95 4.59
CA ARG A 27 -21.31 2.71 3.98
C ARG A 27 -20.52 1.85 4.96
N LEU A 28 -19.73 2.45 5.85
CA LEU A 28 -19.00 1.73 6.90
C LEU A 28 -19.97 1.13 7.92
N GLN A 29 -21.02 1.85 8.31
CA GLN A 29 -22.07 1.33 9.19
C GLN A 29 -22.73 0.08 8.59
N ASP A 30 -23.06 0.12 7.29
CA ASP A 30 -23.63 -1.03 6.56
C ASP A 30 -22.70 -2.23 6.55
N THR A 31 -21.38 -2.01 6.48
CA THR A 31 -20.41 -3.12 6.56
C THR A 31 -20.34 -3.77 7.93
N THR A 32 -20.69 -3.06 8.99
CA THR A 32 -20.71 -3.60 10.36
C THR A 32 -21.84 -4.63 10.55
N MET A 33 -22.91 -4.49 9.78
CA MET A 33 -24.05 -5.43 9.78
C MET A 33 -23.75 -6.71 8.98
N ARG A 34 -22.65 -6.76 8.24
CA ARG A 34 -22.23 -7.96 7.50
C ARG A 34 -21.36 -8.82 8.43
N PRO A 35 -21.68 -10.11 8.62
CA PRO A 35 -20.82 -10.98 9.41
C PRO A 35 -19.41 -10.98 8.82
N GLY A 36 -18.41 -10.65 9.64
CA GLY A 36 -17.02 -10.85 9.29
C GLY A 36 -16.78 -12.33 8.99
N GLY A 37 -15.89 -12.63 8.04
CA GLY A 37 -15.54 -14.02 7.72
C GLY A 37 -15.18 -14.80 9.00
N PRO A 38 -15.61 -16.07 9.13
CA PRO A 38 -15.49 -16.80 10.39
C PRO A 38 -14.04 -16.91 10.88
N GLY A 39 -13.83 -16.65 12.16
CA GLY A 39 -12.60 -17.01 12.90
C GLY A 39 -11.38 -16.08 12.75
N GLN A 40 -11.47 -14.97 12.02
CA GLN A 40 -10.30 -14.09 11.85
C GLN A 40 -10.19 -13.06 12.97
N ARG A 41 -9.09 -13.08 13.73
CA ARG A 41 -8.81 -12.08 14.76
C ARG A 41 -8.59 -10.70 14.10
N PRO A 42 -9.05 -9.58 14.70
CA PRO A 42 -8.90 -8.25 14.10
C PRO A 42 -7.47 -7.87 13.72
N GLY A 43 -6.48 -8.27 14.53
CA GLY A 43 -5.06 -8.02 14.25
C GLY A 43 -4.53 -8.79 13.03
N GLU A 44 -4.97 -10.03 12.83
CA GLU A 44 -4.63 -10.83 11.65
C GLU A 44 -5.27 -10.26 10.38
N PHE A 45 -6.54 -9.85 10.45
CA PHE A 45 -7.21 -9.18 9.35
C PHE A 45 -6.45 -7.92 8.93
N ARG A 46 -6.09 -7.07 9.92
CA ARG A 46 -5.32 -5.84 9.68
C ARG A 46 -3.94 -6.12 9.08
N ALA A 47 -3.22 -7.11 9.60
CA ALA A 47 -1.91 -7.49 9.08
C ALA A 47 -2.00 -7.99 7.62
N ARG A 48 -3.03 -8.78 7.30
CA ARG A 48 -3.31 -9.24 5.94
C ARG A 48 -3.64 -8.08 5.00
N ALA A 49 -4.49 -7.15 5.44
CA ALA A 49 -4.86 -5.97 4.65
C ALA A 49 -3.63 -5.08 4.37
N ALA A 50 -2.77 -4.86 5.37
CA ALA A 50 -1.54 -4.10 5.21
C ALA A 50 -0.57 -4.75 4.21
N LEU A 51 -0.39 -6.08 4.30
CA LEU A 51 0.44 -6.82 3.34
C LEU A 51 -0.14 -6.74 1.91
N ALA A 52 -1.45 -6.91 1.77
CA ALA A 52 -2.11 -6.81 0.46
C ALA A 52 -1.96 -5.42 -0.16
N ARG A 53 -2.10 -4.36 0.65
CA ARG A 53 -1.87 -2.97 0.20
C ARG A 53 -0.42 -2.78 -0.25
N HIS A 54 0.54 -3.18 0.58
CA HIS A 54 1.96 -3.04 0.24
C HIS A 54 2.35 -3.80 -1.03
N ALA A 55 1.81 -5.01 -1.22
CA ALA A 55 2.02 -5.79 -2.44
C ALA A 55 1.40 -5.12 -3.68
N ALA A 56 0.25 -4.44 -3.55
CA ALA A 56 -0.34 -3.67 -4.64
C ALA A 56 0.52 -2.44 -4.99
N ASP A 57 0.98 -1.71 -3.97
CA ASP A 57 1.83 -0.53 -4.16
C ASP A 57 3.17 -0.90 -4.83
N LEU A 58 3.79 -2.03 -4.45
CA LEU A 58 5.01 -2.50 -5.10
C LEU A 58 4.79 -2.81 -6.58
N ARG A 59 3.69 -3.46 -6.97
CA ARG A 59 3.43 -3.77 -8.38
C ARG A 59 3.33 -2.51 -9.23
N VAL A 60 2.69 -1.47 -8.70
CA VAL A 60 2.63 -0.15 -9.36
C VAL A 60 4.04 0.43 -9.51
N LEU A 61 4.87 0.33 -8.48
CA LEU A 61 6.26 0.79 -8.53
C LEU A 61 7.10 0.00 -9.54
N GLU A 62 6.95 -1.32 -9.60
CA GLU A 62 7.59 -2.19 -10.59
C GLU A 62 7.21 -1.78 -12.01
N GLN A 63 5.92 -1.57 -12.28
CA GLN A 63 5.44 -1.10 -13.58
C GLN A 63 6.00 0.27 -13.95
N ALA A 64 6.13 1.19 -12.99
CA ALA A 64 6.70 2.52 -13.22
C ALA A 64 8.22 2.47 -13.46
N ALA A 65 8.94 1.56 -12.80
CA ALA A 65 10.39 1.41 -12.95
C ALA A 65 10.80 0.62 -14.21
N GLU A 66 9.95 -0.31 -14.67
CA GLU A 66 10.21 -1.14 -15.87
C GLU A 66 10.41 -0.29 -17.14
N VAL A 67 9.86 0.94 -17.17
CA VAL A 67 10.09 1.92 -18.25
C VAL A 67 11.59 2.25 -18.45
N ARG A 68 12.45 2.00 -17.44
CA ARG A 68 13.86 2.43 -17.45
C ARG A 68 14.90 1.30 -17.51
N PHE A 69 14.54 0.09 -17.98
CA PHE A 69 15.43 -1.10 -17.93
C PHE A 69 15.96 -1.44 -16.52
N GLN A 70 15.36 -0.89 -15.47
CA GLN A 70 15.73 -1.16 -14.09
C GLN A 70 14.83 -2.24 -13.54
N ARG A 71 15.42 -3.35 -13.09
CA ARG A 71 14.67 -4.41 -12.42
C ARG A 71 14.66 -4.14 -10.92
N LEU A 72 13.49 -3.82 -10.38
CA LEU A 72 13.30 -3.78 -8.94
C LEU A 72 13.27 -5.20 -8.38
N HIS A 73 13.94 -5.39 -7.26
CA HIS A 73 13.95 -6.64 -6.52
C HIS A 73 13.35 -6.39 -5.14
N ALA A 74 12.38 -7.23 -4.75
CA ALA A 74 11.73 -7.18 -3.43
C ALA A 74 11.84 -8.54 -2.70
N PRO A 75 13.03 -8.93 -2.20
CA PRO A 75 13.25 -10.23 -1.57
C PRO A 75 12.32 -10.50 -0.38
N PHE A 76 11.97 -9.47 0.39
CA PHE A 76 11.07 -9.60 1.55
C PHE A 76 9.60 -9.89 1.19
N LEU A 77 9.22 -9.76 -0.09
CA LEU A 77 7.90 -10.15 -0.59
C LEU A 77 7.91 -11.51 -1.31
N ASP A 78 9.00 -12.27 -1.22
CA ASP A 78 8.99 -13.66 -1.65
C ASP A 78 7.96 -14.48 -0.87
N ASN A 79 7.33 -15.43 -1.55
CA ASN A 79 6.27 -16.25 -0.95
C ASN A 79 6.75 -17.02 0.28
N GLN A 80 7.99 -17.49 0.31
CA GLN A 80 8.54 -18.23 1.45
C GLN A 80 8.78 -17.30 2.63
N VAL A 81 9.33 -16.10 2.38
CA VAL A 81 9.53 -15.09 3.43
C VAL A 81 8.19 -14.67 4.03
N VAL A 82 7.20 -14.38 3.20
CA VAL A 82 5.85 -14.01 3.65
C VAL A 82 5.21 -15.13 4.46
N ARG A 83 5.32 -16.39 4.02
CA ARG A 83 4.79 -17.54 4.77
C ARG A 83 5.49 -17.71 6.13
N ALA A 84 6.82 -17.61 6.17
CA ALA A 84 7.59 -17.68 7.40
C ALA A 84 7.18 -16.56 8.37
N CYS A 85 7.08 -15.32 7.90
CA CYS A 85 6.64 -14.19 8.73
C CYS A 85 5.20 -14.36 9.25
N ARG A 86 4.32 -15.02 8.49
CA ARG A 86 2.94 -15.31 8.92
C ARG A 86 2.84 -16.47 9.90
N ALA A 87 3.79 -17.38 9.91
CA ALA A 87 3.86 -18.48 10.88
C ALA A 87 4.33 -18.00 12.27
N LEU A 88 4.96 -16.82 12.37
CA LEU A 88 5.35 -16.24 13.65
C LEU A 88 4.12 -15.88 14.51
N PRO A 89 4.15 -16.19 15.82
CA PRO A 89 3.09 -15.80 16.75
C PRO A 89 2.78 -14.31 16.68
N GLU A 90 1.49 -13.96 16.66
CA GLU A 90 1.06 -12.55 16.59
C GLU A 90 1.62 -11.72 17.76
N ALA A 91 1.60 -12.29 18.97
CA ALA A 91 2.10 -11.63 20.17
C ALA A 91 3.59 -11.24 20.06
N LEU A 92 4.38 -12.01 19.32
CA LEU A 92 5.79 -11.69 19.07
C LEU A 92 5.93 -10.55 18.05
N ARG A 93 5.07 -10.50 17.02
CA ARG A 93 5.15 -9.48 15.95
C ARG A 93 4.80 -8.06 16.43
N VAL A 94 4.01 -7.93 17.49
CA VAL A 94 3.54 -6.63 18.01
C VAL A 94 4.45 -6.04 19.10
N GLN A 95 5.39 -6.82 19.63
CA GLN A 95 6.31 -6.36 20.68
C GLN A 95 7.28 -5.29 20.15
N PRO A 96 7.52 -4.19 20.90
CA PRO A 96 8.53 -3.21 20.54
C PRO A 96 9.90 -3.87 20.35
N GLY A 97 10.59 -3.56 19.25
CA GLY A 97 11.91 -4.12 18.94
C GLY A 97 11.91 -5.56 18.42
N ALA A 98 10.78 -6.28 18.44
CA ALA A 98 10.73 -7.70 18.05
C ALA A 98 11.11 -7.95 16.59
N ARG A 99 10.81 -7.00 15.69
CA ARG A 99 11.27 -7.10 14.29
C ARG A 99 12.78 -7.25 14.21
N ALA A 100 13.52 -6.43 14.96
CA ALA A 100 14.98 -6.46 14.96
C ALA A 100 15.47 -7.76 15.62
N SER A 101 14.96 -8.14 16.79
CA SER A 101 15.40 -9.38 17.44
C SER A 101 15.16 -10.63 16.59
N ILE A 102 13.99 -10.76 15.97
CA ILE A 102 13.66 -11.89 15.08
C ILE A 102 14.62 -11.94 13.90
N LEU A 103 14.82 -10.82 13.21
CA LEU A 103 15.72 -10.76 12.06
C LEU A 103 17.17 -11.06 12.47
N ARG A 104 17.59 -10.70 13.69
CA ARG A 104 18.93 -10.98 14.21
C ARG A 104 19.10 -12.48 14.42
N THR A 105 18.15 -13.13 15.06
CA THR A 105 18.17 -14.59 15.24
C THR A 105 18.19 -15.34 13.90
N VAL A 106 17.45 -14.84 12.89
CA VAL A 106 17.48 -15.43 11.53
C VAL A 106 18.85 -15.26 10.88
N LEU A 107 19.49 -14.10 11.04
CA LEU A 107 20.82 -13.82 10.49
C LEU A 107 21.92 -14.62 11.20
N GLU A 108 21.86 -14.73 12.52
CA GLU A 108 22.76 -15.57 13.32
C GLU A 108 22.66 -17.04 12.89
N GLY A 109 21.44 -17.56 12.71
CA GLY A 109 21.21 -18.92 12.19
C GLY A 109 21.68 -19.13 10.74
N ALA A 110 21.83 -18.05 9.97
CA ALA A 110 22.42 -18.05 8.63
C ALA A 110 23.95 -17.82 8.63
N GLY A 111 24.58 -17.73 9.80
CA GLY A 111 26.03 -17.54 9.96
C GLY A 111 26.49 -16.07 9.98
N VAL A 112 25.58 -15.10 10.05
CA VAL A 112 25.91 -13.67 10.13
C VAL A 112 25.89 -13.24 11.60
N ALA A 113 27.06 -13.25 12.23
CA ALA A 113 27.21 -12.93 13.66
C ALA A 113 27.43 -11.44 13.95
N GLU A 114 28.07 -10.70 13.05
CA GLU A 114 28.38 -9.28 13.27
C GLU A 114 27.41 -8.37 12.53
N LEU A 115 26.57 -7.67 13.30
CA LEU A 115 25.64 -6.67 12.79
C LEU A 115 26.12 -5.26 13.15
N PRO A 116 26.05 -4.28 12.23
CA PRO A 116 26.46 -2.91 12.49
C PRO A 116 25.74 -2.28 13.69
N SER A 117 26.39 -1.30 14.32
CA SER A 117 25.76 -0.48 15.35
C SER A 117 24.50 0.21 14.81
N GLY A 118 23.40 0.16 15.56
CA GLY A 118 22.11 0.72 15.13
C GLY A 118 21.31 -0.17 14.18
N TRP A 119 21.78 -1.40 13.90
CA TRP A 119 21.00 -2.37 13.12
C TRP A 119 19.63 -2.63 13.77
N GLY A 120 18.58 -2.62 12.93
CA GLY A 120 17.19 -2.77 13.38
C GLY A 120 16.51 -1.48 13.84
N ALA A 121 17.23 -0.35 13.93
CA ALA A 121 16.60 0.95 14.16
C ALA A 121 15.76 1.36 12.93
N PRO A 122 14.51 1.83 13.11
CA PRO A 122 13.66 2.21 11.98
C PRO A 122 14.20 3.48 11.30
N SER A 123 14.75 3.34 10.09
CA SER A 123 15.18 4.46 9.24
C SER A 123 14.13 4.76 8.16
N HIS A 124 13.05 5.46 8.52
CA HIS A 124 12.04 5.94 7.56
C HIS A 124 12.50 7.16 6.75
N ALA A 125 13.67 7.73 7.06
CA ALA A 125 14.13 9.01 6.54
C ALA A 125 14.40 9.00 5.02
N SER A 126 14.96 7.93 4.46
CA SER A 126 15.33 7.89 3.03
C SER A 126 14.11 7.91 2.10
N ASN A 127 13.09 7.09 2.39
CA ASN A 127 11.87 7.02 1.59
C ASN A 127 11.07 8.33 1.65
N ALA A 128 10.96 8.93 2.84
CA ALA A 128 10.27 10.22 2.99
C ALA A 128 10.99 11.36 2.26
N ALA A 129 12.33 11.35 2.23
CA ALA A 129 13.13 12.33 1.49
C ALA A 129 12.96 12.19 -0.03
N ALA A 130 12.94 10.95 -0.54
CA ALA A 130 12.70 10.68 -1.97
C ALA A 130 11.29 11.14 -2.40
N ALA A 131 10.25 10.79 -1.63
CA ALA A 131 8.87 11.21 -1.90
C ALA A 131 8.73 12.74 -1.91
N ARG A 132 9.35 13.43 -0.95
CA ARG A 132 9.35 14.90 -0.91
C ARG A 132 10.09 15.54 -2.08
N THR A 133 11.19 14.93 -2.51
CA THR A 133 11.95 15.43 -3.67
C THR A 133 11.11 15.30 -4.94
N GLY A 134 10.49 14.14 -5.16
CA GLY A 134 9.55 13.94 -6.28
C GLY A 134 8.38 14.91 -6.24
N LEU A 135 7.79 15.14 -5.05
CA LEU A 135 6.71 16.10 -4.89
C LEU A 135 7.13 17.52 -5.27
N ARG A 136 8.29 17.99 -4.81
CA ARG A 136 8.80 19.33 -5.18
C ARG A 136 9.01 19.48 -6.67
N MET A 137 9.51 18.44 -7.34
CA MET A 137 9.74 18.46 -8.79
C MET A 137 8.44 18.49 -9.60
N ALA A 138 7.36 17.92 -9.08
CA ALA A 138 6.10 17.76 -9.81
C ALA A 138 4.96 18.66 -9.29
N VAL A 139 5.23 19.55 -8.32
CA VAL A 139 4.17 20.27 -7.60
C VAL A 139 3.31 21.13 -8.51
N ASP A 140 3.90 21.78 -9.51
CA ASP A 140 3.16 22.65 -10.44
C ASP A 140 2.24 21.83 -11.34
N ASP A 141 2.71 20.71 -11.89
CA ASP A 141 1.90 19.77 -12.66
C ASP A 141 0.75 19.18 -11.83
N LEU A 142 1.03 18.86 -10.56
CA LEU A 142 0.04 18.36 -9.62
C LEU A 142 -0.99 19.44 -9.25
N ILE A 143 -0.59 20.71 -9.14
CA ILE A 143 -1.53 21.81 -8.94
C ILE A 143 -2.43 21.97 -10.17
N ALA A 144 -1.86 21.95 -11.37
CA ALA A 144 -2.60 22.05 -12.63
C ALA A 144 -3.61 20.90 -12.80
N LEU A 145 -3.27 19.69 -12.36
CA LEU A 145 -4.20 18.55 -12.32
C LEU A 145 -5.48 18.84 -11.53
N PHE A 146 -5.40 19.72 -10.52
CA PHE A 146 -6.50 20.11 -9.63
C PHE A 146 -7.09 21.50 -9.92
N ASP A 147 -6.89 22.05 -11.13
CA ASP A 147 -7.57 23.28 -11.54
C ASP A 147 -9.06 23.08 -11.79
N THR A 148 -9.42 21.96 -12.44
CA THR A 148 -10.82 21.53 -12.67
C THR A 148 -11.01 20.06 -12.28
N PRO A 149 -10.81 19.69 -11.00
CA PRO A 149 -10.73 18.30 -10.61
C PRO A 149 -12.11 17.64 -10.64
N LEU A 150 -12.18 16.45 -11.23
CA LEU A 150 -13.39 15.63 -11.29
C LEU A 150 -13.86 15.24 -9.89
N LEU A 151 -12.91 15.02 -8.97
CA LEU A 151 -13.22 14.79 -7.56
C LEU A 151 -14.00 15.94 -6.91
N ALA A 152 -13.70 17.20 -7.26
CA ALA A 152 -14.45 18.34 -6.74
C ALA A 152 -15.80 18.50 -7.45
N GLN A 153 -15.88 18.21 -8.74
CA GLN A 153 -17.16 18.19 -9.47
C GLN A 153 -18.13 17.14 -8.88
N ALA A 154 -17.60 16.02 -8.40
CA ALA A 154 -18.38 15.00 -7.68
C ALA A 154 -18.65 15.35 -6.20
N GLY A 155 -18.24 16.54 -5.73
CA GLY A 155 -18.42 16.97 -4.34
C GLY A 155 -17.60 16.18 -3.32
N LEU A 156 -16.59 15.41 -3.76
CA LEU A 156 -15.80 14.56 -2.86
C LEU A 156 -14.71 15.32 -2.12
N VAL A 157 -14.15 16.37 -2.74
CA VAL A 157 -13.07 17.20 -2.17
C VAL A 157 -13.26 18.67 -2.51
N GLU A 158 -12.67 19.56 -1.72
CA GLU A 158 -12.51 20.97 -2.09
C GLU A 158 -11.20 21.19 -2.85
N ALA A 159 -11.28 21.57 -4.14
CA ALA A 159 -10.11 21.79 -5.00
C ALA A 159 -9.06 22.74 -4.39
N ARG A 160 -9.52 23.84 -3.77
CA ARG A 160 -8.63 24.81 -3.10
C ARG A 160 -7.85 24.18 -1.93
N VAL A 161 -8.47 23.27 -1.18
CA VAL A 161 -7.88 22.65 0.01
C VAL A 161 -6.81 21.65 -0.42
N VAL A 162 -7.07 20.86 -1.47
CA VAL A 162 -6.09 19.92 -2.03
C VAL A 162 -4.89 20.66 -2.62
N ARG A 163 -5.11 21.72 -3.42
CA ARG A 163 -4.01 22.54 -3.98
C ARG A 163 -3.16 23.19 -2.89
N LYS A 164 -3.78 23.72 -1.83
CA LYS A 164 -3.05 24.24 -0.66
C LYS A 164 -2.22 23.15 0.01
N ALA A 165 -2.78 21.96 0.19
CA ALA A 165 -2.08 20.84 0.80
C ALA A 165 -0.88 20.35 -0.03
N LEU A 166 -1.00 20.29 -1.36
CA LEU A 166 0.10 19.96 -2.27
C LEU A 166 1.24 20.97 -2.15
N ARG A 167 0.92 22.27 -2.16
CA ARG A 167 1.91 23.35 -1.99
C ARG A 167 2.63 23.25 -0.64
N SER A 168 1.88 23.17 0.45
CA SER A 168 2.47 23.04 1.79
C SER A 168 3.29 21.76 1.95
N ALA A 169 2.87 20.64 1.34
CA ALA A 169 3.65 19.40 1.37
C ALA A 169 4.97 19.52 0.59
N ALA A 170 4.98 20.24 -0.54
CA ALA A 170 6.21 20.54 -1.29
C ALA A 170 7.16 21.46 -0.51
N GLU A 171 6.61 22.41 0.26
CA GLU A 171 7.35 23.28 1.20
C GLU A 171 7.87 22.52 2.44
N GLY A 172 7.53 21.25 2.60
CA GLY A 172 8.05 20.39 3.67
C GLY A 172 7.13 20.23 4.88
N ALA A 173 5.89 20.72 4.82
CA ALA A 173 4.92 20.53 5.91
C ALA A 173 4.73 19.02 6.23
N PRO A 174 4.57 18.66 7.52
CA PRO A 174 4.41 17.27 7.94
C PRO A 174 2.98 16.76 7.67
N LEU A 175 2.65 16.59 6.38
CA LEU A 175 1.36 16.10 5.91
C LEU A 175 1.42 14.61 5.52
N PRO A 176 0.30 13.85 5.63
CA PRO A 176 0.29 12.44 5.24
C PRO A 176 0.33 12.30 3.71
N LEU A 177 1.53 12.13 3.15
CA LEU A 177 1.77 12.06 1.71
C LEU A 177 0.98 10.95 1.02
N ASP A 178 0.75 9.82 1.70
CA ASP A 178 -0.01 8.69 1.17
C ASP A 178 -1.45 9.10 0.78
N GLY A 179 -2.08 9.98 1.56
CA GLY A 179 -3.44 10.42 1.26
C GLY A 179 -3.49 11.43 0.11
N LEU A 180 -2.46 12.26 -0.07
CA LEU A 180 -2.33 13.08 -1.28
C LEU A 180 -2.10 12.19 -2.52
N ALA A 181 -1.29 11.14 -2.38
CA ALA A 181 -1.06 10.18 -3.45
C ALA A 181 -2.35 9.43 -3.85
N ASP A 182 -3.19 9.05 -2.88
CA ASP A 182 -4.51 8.47 -3.15
C ASP A 182 -5.39 9.45 -3.97
N LEU A 183 -5.49 10.73 -3.55
CA LEU A 183 -6.28 11.74 -4.28
C LEU A 183 -5.78 11.97 -5.72
N VAL A 184 -4.47 12.14 -5.90
CA VAL A 184 -3.84 12.32 -7.22
C VAL A 184 -4.09 11.09 -8.10
N SER A 185 -3.93 9.89 -7.55
CA SER A 185 -4.14 8.64 -8.28
C SER A 185 -5.59 8.47 -8.72
N THR A 186 -6.55 8.79 -7.85
CA THR A 186 -7.98 8.72 -8.21
C THR A 186 -8.34 9.76 -9.27
N GLU A 187 -7.84 10.99 -9.16
CA GLU A 187 -8.08 12.03 -10.17
C GLU A 187 -7.51 11.63 -11.55
N LEU A 188 -6.27 11.12 -11.59
CA LEU A 188 -5.67 10.59 -12.82
C LEU A 188 -6.45 9.42 -13.40
N TRP A 189 -6.93 8.50 -12.55
CA TRP A 189 -7.76 7.39 -12.96
C TRP A 189 -9.10 7.86 -13.55
N LEU A 190 -9.78 8.80 -12.90
CA LEU A 190 -11.05 9.38 -13.38
C LEU A 190 -10.86 10.08 -14.72
N ARG A 191 -9.81 10.91 -14.86
CA ARG A 191 -9.50 11.59 -16.13
C ARG A 191 -9.23 10.59 -17.25
N ARG A 192 -8.46 9.54 -16.98
CA ARG A 192 -8.22 8.46 -17.95
C ARG A 192 -9.51 7.72 -18.30
N LEU A 193 -10.33 7.40 -17.29
CA LEU A 193 -11.61 6.71 -17.45
C LEU A 193 -12.62 7.52 -18.27
N LEU A 194 -12.62 8.84 -18.16
CA LEU A 194 -13.51 9.69 -18.97
C LEU A 194 -12.93 9.98 -20.36
N SER A 195 -11.61 10.10 -20.48
CA SER A 195 -10.93 10.30 -21.77
C SER A 195 -11.00 9.09 -22.71
N ARG A 196 -11.26 7.90 -22.17
CA ARG A 196 -11.37 6.64 -22.93
C ARG A 196 -12.66 5.94 -22.53
N ARG A 197 -13.52 5.54 -23.47
CA ARG A 197 -14.70 4.67 -23.23
C ARG A 197 -14.31 3.25 -22.76
N GLY A 198 -13.51 3.10 -21.69
CA GLY A 198 -13.01 1.83 -21.19
C GLY A 198 -11.79 1.95 -20.26
N THR A 199 -11.78 1.13 -19.20
CA THR A 199 -10.74 1.07 -18.16
C THR A 199 -9.45 0.45 -18.71
N CYS A 200 -8.36 1.21 -18.83
CA CYS A 200 -7.05 0.61 -19.12
C CYS A 200 -5.95 1.12 -18.20
N TRP A 201 -5.76 0.43 -17.08
CA TRP A 201 -4.42 0.27 -16.52
C TRP A 201 -3.61 -0.82 -17.27
N THR A 202 -4.23 -1.51 -18.23
CA THR A 202 -3.68 -2.61 -19.05
C THR A 202 -3.22 -2.18 -20.45
N GLY A 203 -2.82 -0.92 -20.62
CA GLY A 203 -2.15 -0.47 -21.86
C GLY A 203 -0.71 -0.98 -21.97
N THR A 204 -0.13 -1.48 -20.89
CA THR A 204 1.11 -2.26 -20.93
C THR A 204 0.76 -3.67 -21.40
N PRO A 205 1.40 -4.21 -22.47
CA PRO A 205 1.20 -5.60 -22.84
C PRO A 205 1.48 -6.45 -21.61
N ALA A 206 0.50 -7.27 -21.20
CA ALA A 206 0.70 -8.23 -20.15
C ALA A 206 1.92 -9.07 -20.55
N ARG A 207 3.00 -8.99 -19.75
CA ARG A 207 4.17 -9.83 -19.93
C ARG A 207 3.64 -11.26 -20.01
N GLN A 208 3.80 -11.90 -21.18
CA GLN A 208 3.53 -13.32 -21.30
C GLN A 208 4.35 -13.96 -20.18
N ARG A 209 3.68 -14.53 -19.16
CA ARG A 209 4.37 -15.42 -18.26
C ARG A 209 4.95 -16.48 -19.18
N ALA A 210 6.27 -16.60 -19.17
CA ALA A 210 6.92 -17.82 -19.62
C ALA A 210 6.44 -18.91 -18.65
N VAL A 211 5.24 -19.44 -18.91
CA VAL A 211 4.86 -20.75 -18.44
C VAL A 211 5.83 -21.66 -19.17
N PRO A 212 6.68 -22.42 -18.47
CA PRO A 212 7.45 -23.46 -19.13
C PRO A 212 6.43 -24.35 -19.85
N THR A 213 6.45 -24.37 -21.18
CA THR A 213 5.63 -25.26 -22.00
C THR A 213 6.19 -26.68 -21.92
N GLY A 214 6.41 -27.16 -20.70
CA GLY A 214 7.11 -28.40 -20.39
C GLY A 214 6.80 -28.84 -18.96
N THR A 215 5.96 -29.87 -18.86
CA THR A 215 5.94 -30.86 -17.78
C THR A 215 5.95 -30.35 -16.33
N VAL A 216 4.98 -29.52 -15.94
CA VAL A 216 4.56 -29.46 -14.53
C VAL A 216 3.07 -29.80 -14.47
N VAL A 217 2.77 -31.08 -14.28
CA VAL A 217 1.42 -31.54 -13.95
C VAL A 217 1.14 -31.09 -12.52
N PRO A 218 0.09 -30.29 -12.26
CA PRO A 218 -0.28 -29.95 -10.89
C PRO A 218 -0.76 -31.22 -10.21
N GLN A 219 -0.01 -31.68 -9.20
CA GLN A 219 -0.36 -32.83 -8.37
C GLN A 219 -1.64 -32.47 -7.59
N ARG A 220 -2.78 -33.01 -8.04
CA ARG A 220 -4.03 -33.00 -7.25
C ARG A 220 -3.78 -33.85 -6.02
N GLY A 221 -3.50 -33.21 -4.88
CA GLY A 221 -3.44 -33.86 -3.59
C GLY A 221 -4.79 -34.49 -3.25
N ALA A 222 -4.79 -35.80 -3.12
CA ALA A 222 -5.88 -36.59 -2.59
C ALA A 222 -6.07 -36.27 -1.09
N LEU A 223 -7.15 -35.57 -0.77
CA LEU A 223 -7.81 -35.57 0.53
C LEU A 223 -9.23 -36.03 0.17
N GLY A 224 -9.60 -37.30 0.30
CA GLY A 224 -9.58 -38.09 1.52
C GLY A 224 -11.00 -38.62 1.66
N ALA A 225 -11.35 -39.60 0.84
CA ALA A 225 -12.52 -40.45 1.08
C ALA A 225 -12.19 -41.31 2.30
N GLY A 226 -12.91 -41.08 3.40
CA GLY A 226 -12.88 -41.88 4.61
C GLY A 226 -14.27 -41.85 5.20
N ARG A 227 -14.86 -43.05 5.29
CA ARG A 227 -16.18 -43.36 5.85
C ARG A 227 -16.39 -42.78 7.25
#